data_AF-A0AB39ZBY1-F1
#
_entry.id   AF-A0AB39ZBY1-F1
#
_cell.length_a   1.000
_cell.length_b   1.000
_cell.length_c   1.000
_cell.angle_alpha   90.00
_cell.angle_beta   90.00
_cell.angle_gamma   90.00
#
_symmetry.space_group_name_H-M   'P 1'
#
loop_
_entity.id
_entity.type
_entity.pdbx_description
1 polymer ?
#
loop_
_entity_poly.entity_id
_entity_poly.type
_entity_poly.pdbx_seq_one_letter_code
_entity_poly.pdbx_strand_id
1 'polypeptide(L)'
;MRLIYLSLLLTVLLFVVRFTNGAKLGPTFQRATVKPLISSFEVKKCPKVKTLKHVNKRRLLGVWFAYATTPLDLPVYQRRCASYNVQNSPYFNTNILFTDYKHFVITYACTRNDQTMMYNVKLRILTRTRTPLLDNLNKALFFLESIAFPSEKLEFLKAEAFCFEWYILNYHVRPRPGRHNAPTNFVWDH
;
A
#
# COMPACT_ATOMS: atom_id res chain seq x y z
N MET A 1 33.37 -39.41 27.25
CA MET A 1 32.27 -38.82 26.46
C MET A 1 32.07 -39.55 25.12
N ARG A 2 31.48 -40.76 25.13
CA ARG A 2 31.16 -41.52 23.91
C ARG A 2 29.82 -42.28 23.97
N LEU A 3 29.03 -42.08 25.03
CA LEU A 3 27.78 -42.81 25.28
C LEU A 3 26.50 -41.97 25.07
N ILE A 4 26.62 -40.67 24.78
CA ILE A 4 25.46 -39.78 24.56
C ILE A 4 25.14 -39.60 23.06
N TYR A 5 26.09 -39.91 22.17
CA TYR A 5 25.89 -39.76 20.73
C TYR A 5 25.15 -40.93 20.06
N LEU A 6 25.01 -42.08 20.72
CA LEU A 6 24.34 -43.26 20.14
C LEU A 6 22.81 -43.26 20.36
N SER A 7 22.28 -42.50 21.31
CA SER A 7 20.84 -42.50 21.62
C SER A 7 20.01 -41.54 20.75
N LEU A 8 20.63 -40.51 20.16
CA LEU A 8 19.94 -39.56 19.27
C LEU A 8 19.85 -40.02 17.81
N LEU A 9 20.68 -40.97 17.38
CA LEU A 9 20.63 -41.50 16.01
C LEU A 9 19.54 -42.54 15.79
N LEU A 10 19.03 -43.19 16.85
CA LEU A 10 17.95 -44.18 16.74
C LEU A 10 16.53 -43.57 16.73
N THR A 11 16.34 -42.33 17.20
CA THR A 11 15.00 -41.69 17.18
C THR A 11 14.66 -41.04 15.84
N VAL A 12 15.66 -40.71 15.03
CA VAL A 12 15.46 -40.11 13.69
C VAL A 12 15.11 -41.18 12.64
N LEU A 13 15.54 -42.42 12.81
CA LEU A 13 15.25 -43.52 11.87
C LEU A 13 13.88 -44.17 12.03
N LEU A 14 13.20 -43.98 13.17
CA LEU A 14 11.87 -44.56 13.44
C LEU A 14 10.69 -43.67 13.02
N PHE A 15 10.92 -42.42 12.62
CA PHE A 15 9.86 -41.54 12.08
C PHE A 15 9.75 -41.55 10.55
N VAL A 16 10.61 -42.33 9.85
CA VAL A 16 10.60 -42.42 8.38
C VAL A 16 9.62 -43.49 7.86
N VAL A 17 8.95 -44.26 8.73
CA VAL A 17 8.01 -45.30 8.29
C VAL A 17 6.69 -45.18 9.03
N ARG A 18 5.78 -44.35 8.49
CA ARG A 18 4.32 -44.61 8.39
C ARG A 18 3.62 -43.31 8.00
N PHE A 19 3.29 -43.19 6.71
CA PHE A 19 1.96 -42.80 6.20
C PHE A 19 2.00 -42.91 4.68
N THR A 20 2.06 -44.13 4.17
CA THR A 20 1.54 -44.44 2.84
C THR A 20 0.02 -44.45 2.95
N ASN A 21 -0.60 -43.28 2.88
CA ASN A 21 -2.03 -43.18 2.61
C ASN A 21 -2.20 -42.36 1.34
N GLY A 22 -2.62 -43.05 0.28
CA GLY A 22 -3.02 -42.44 -0.97
C GLY A 22 -4.18 -41.48 -0.76
N ALA A 23 -3.86 -40.21 -0.60
CA ALA A 23 -4.77 -39.14 -0.94
C ALA A 23 -4.46 -38.77 -2.38
N LYS A 24 -5.39 -39.06 -3.29
CA LYS A 24 -5.40 -38.49 -4.64
C LYS A 24 -5.20 -36.98 -4.47
N LEU A 25 -4.07 -36.46 -4.96
CA LEU A 25 -3.92 -35.03 -5.20
C LEU A 25 -5.09 -34.67 -6.11
N GLY A 26 -6.09 -33.98 -5.55
CA GLY A 26 -7.08 -33.28 -6.35
C GLY A 26 -6.34 -32.37 -7.34
N PRO A 27 -6.92 -32.09 -8.52
CA PRO A 27 -6.26 -31.29 -9.52
C PRO A 27 -5.77 -30.02 -8.84
N THR A 28 -4.45 -29.83 -8.81
CA THR A 28 -3.83 -28.59 -8.41
C THR A 28 -4.52 -27.55 -9.27
N PHE A 29 -5.42 -26.79 -8.66
CA PHE A 29 -6.06 -25.66 -9.32
C PHE A 29 -4.89 -24.73 -9.60
N GLN A 30 -4.31 -24.83 -10.80
CA GLN A 30 -3.39 -23.84 -11.31
C GLN A 30 -4.24 -22.59 -11.39
N ARG A 31 -4.23 -21.82 -10.29
CA ARG A 31 -4.80 -20.49 -10.23
C ARG A 31 -4.06 -19.77 -11.33
N ALA A 32 -4.74 -19.58 -12.47
CA ALA A 32 -4.16 -18.95 -13.64
C ALA A 32 -3.41 -17.72 -13.13
N THR A 33 -2.10 -17.69 -13.36
CA THR A 33 -1.23 -16.63 -12.86
C THR A 33 -1.73 -15.34 -13.49
N VAL A 34 -2.57 -14.61 -12.75
CA VAL A 34 -3.15 -13.35 -13.20
C VAL A 34 -1.98 -12.44 -13.53
N LYS A 35 -1.84 -12.08 -14.80
CA LYS A 35 -0.74 -11.22 -15.25
C LYS A 35 -0.80 -9.93 -14.44
N PRO A 36 0.31 -9.51 -13.79
CA PRO A 36 0.31 -8.30 -12.98
C PRO A 36 0.00 -7.09 -13.86
N LEU A 37 -0.72 -6.13 -13.29
CA LEU A 37 -1.13 -4.88 -13.94
C LEU A 37 0.07 -4.11 -14.50
N ILE A 38 1.19 -4.12 -13.77
CA ILE A 38 2.46 -3.52 -14.15
C ILE A 38 3.62 -4.43 -13.75
N SER A 39 4.68 -4.45 -14.56
CA SER A 39 5.94 -5.14 -14.24
C SER A 39 6.99 -4.19 -13.63
N SER A 40 6.88 -2.89 -13.89
CA SER A 40 7.74 -1.82 -13.36
C SER A 40 6.88 -0.60 -13.01
N PHE A 41 7.38 0.27 -12.14
CA PHE A 41 6.76 1.57 -11.85
C PHE A 41 7.06 2.63 -12.89
N GLU A 42 8.02 2.40 -13.79
CA GLU A 42 8.24 3.21 -14.99
C GLU A 42 7.73 2.45 -16.22
N VAL A 43 6.74 3.01 -16.92
CA VAL A 43 6.01 2.32 -18.00
C VAL A 43 5.89 3.19 -19.25
N LYS A 44 5.85 2.58 -20.43
CA LYS A 44 5.65 3.31 -21.70
C LYS A 44 4.25 3.91 -21.84
N LYS A 45 3.26 3.32 -21.17
CA LYS A 45 1.85 3.73 -21.21
C LYS A 45 1.20 3.46 -19.86
N CYS A 46 0.42 4.42 -19.38
CA CYS A 46 -0.32 4.27 -18.14
C CYS A 46 -1.28 3.07 -18.20
N PRO A 47 -1.26 2.18 -17.19
CA PRO A 47 -2.25 1.13 -17.10
C PRO A 47 -3.63 1.74 -16.89
N LYS A 48 -4.65 1.14 -17.52
CA LYS A 48 -6.04 1.59 -17.35
C LYS A 48 -6.55 1.07 -16.01
N VAL A 49 -6.60 1.93 -15.01
CA VAL A 49 -7.15 1.62 -13.69
C VAL A 49 -8.42 2.43 -13.48
N LYS A 50 -9.49 1.77 -13.02
CA LYS A 50 -10.75 2.44 -12.72
C LYS A 50 -10.63 3.17 -11.39
N THR A 51 -10.83 4.48 -11.41
CA THR A 51 -10.87 5.30 -10.21
C THR A 51 -12.29 5.33 -9.62
N LEU A 52 -12.38 5.56 -8.32
CA LEU A 52 -13.63 5.75 -7.62
C LEU A 52 -14.29 7.04 -8.13
N LYS A 53 -15.49 6.92 -8.72
CA LYS A 53 -16.30 8.06 -9.14
C LYS A 53 -17.06 8.65 -7.94
N HIS A 54 -17.37 9.94 -8.00
CA HIS A 54 -18.19 10.64 -7.00
C HIS A 54 -17.67 10.52 -5.56
N VAL A 55 -16.35 10.60 -5.38
CA VAL A 55 -15.70 10.56 -4.05
C VAL A 55 -16.32 11.62 -3.13
N ASN A 56 -16.75 11.20 -1.94
CA ASN A 56 -17.23 12.13 -0.93
C ASN A 56 -16.06 12.86 -0.27
N LYS A 57 -15.71 14.02 -0.84
CA LYS A 57 -14.58 14.85 -0.43
C LYS A 57 -14.65 15.31 1.04
N ARG A 58 -15.86 15.52 1.58
CA ARG A 58 -16.05 15.89 3.00
C ARG A 58 -15.64 14.76 3.94
N ARG A 59 -15.95 13.51 3.58
CA ARG A 59 -15.56 12.33 4.38
C ARG A 59 -14.05 12.03 4.32
N LEU A 60 -13.34 12.60 3.36
CA LEU A 60 -11.88 12.50 3.26
C LEU A 60 -11.15 13.49 4.16
N LEU A 61 -11.79 14.53 4.69
CA LEU A 61 -11.12 15.57 5.46
C LEU A 61 -10.28 15.04 6.63
N GLY A 62 -9.22 15.76 6.96
CA GLY A 62 -8.27 15.41 8.01
C GLY A 62 -6.96 14.85 7.50
N VAL A 63 -6.17 14.32 8.43
CA VAL A 63 -4.82 13.80 8.17
C VAL A 63 -4.89 12.35 7.68
N TRP A 64 -3.98 12.02 6.75
CA TRP A 64 -3.75 10.69 6.21
C TRP A 64 -2.25 10.36 6.23
N PHE A 65 -1.90 9.32 6.99
CA PHE A 65 -0.54 8.82 7.16
C PHE A 65 -0.17 7.85 6.04
N ALA A 66 1.08 7.87 5.62
CA ALA A 66 1.55 7.00 4.56
C ALA A 66 1.88 5.61 5.08
N TYR A 67 1.04 4.63 4.79
CA TYR A 67 1.30 3.27 5.24
C TYR A 67 2.17 2.50 4.24
N ALA A 68 1.86 2.58 2.95
CA ALA A 68 2.64 1.97 1.89
C ALA A 68 2.67 2.86 0.65
N THR A 69 3.75 2.82 -0.12
CA THR A 69 3.91 3.60 -1.35
C THR A 69 4.75 2.85 -2.36
N THR A 70 4.57 3.13 -3.65
CA THR A 70 5.61 2.83 -4.64
C THR A 70 6.91 3.52 -4.22
N PRO A 71 8.09 2.91 -4.46
CA PRO A 71 9.39 3.50 -4.15
C PRO A 71 9.49 4.98 -4.52
N LEU A 72 10.01 5.78 -3.61
CA LEU A 72 10.19 7.21 -3.81
C LEU A 72 11.67 7.49 -4.05
N ASP A 73 11.97 8.16 -5.17
CA ASP A 73 13.30 8.70 -5.44
C ASP A 73 13.49 10.03 -4.68
N LEU A 74 13.44 9.96 -3.35
CA LEU A 74 13.65 11.10 -2.46
C LEU A 74 14.64 10.72 -1.37
N PRO A 75 15.72 11.50 -1.19
CA PRO A 75 16.65 11.27 -0.10
C PRO A 75 15.95 11.55 1.23
N VAL A 76 15.65 10.48 1.95
CA VAL A 76 15.14 10.45 3.32
C VAL A 76 13.71 10.97 3.46
N TYR A 77 12.86 10.14 4.04
CA TYR A 77 11.48 10.40 4.45
C TYR A 77 11.41 11.53 5.48
N GLN A 78 11.59 12.77 5.05
CA GLN A 78 11.36 13.95 5.89
C GLN A 78 9.86 14.06 6.16
N ARG A 79 9.46 14.43 7.39
CA ARG A 79 8.08 14.57 7.91
C ARG A 79 7.20 15.57 7.14
N ARG A 80 6.99 15.37 5.84
CA ARG A 80 6.40 16.35 4.92
C ARG A 80 4.98 15.94 4.55
N CYS A 81 4.00 16.71 5.02
CA CYS A 81 2.64 16.62 4.49
C CYS A 81 2.52 17.47 3.23
N ALA A 82 1.87 16.92 2.20
CA ALA A 82 1.19 17.72 1.20
C ALA A 82 -0.19 18.11 1.73
N SER A 83 -0.56 19.39 1.63
CA SER A 83 -1.91 19.83 2.00
C SER A 83 -2.74 20.08 0.75
N TYR A 84 -3.95 19.54 0.71
CA TYR A 84 -4.86 19.66 -0.41
C TYR A 84 -6.14 20.31 0.06
N ASN A 85 -6.53 21.38 -0.63
CA ASN A 85 -7.89 21.88 -0.55
C ASN A 85 -8.80 20.88 -1.28
N VAL A 86 -9.73 20.24 -0.57
CA VAL A 86 -10.63 19.28 -1.20
C VAL A 86 -11.74 19.96 -2.00
N GLN A 87 -12.04 21.22 -1.67
CA GLN A 87 -13.05 21.99 -2.38
C GLN A 87 -12.52 22.42 -3.74
N ASN A 88 -13.29 22.16 -4.79
CA ASN A 88 -12.96 22.45 -6.20
C ASN A 88 -11.70 21.77 -6.76
N SER A 89 -11.08 20.85 -6.03
CA SER A 89 -9.91 20.14 -6.53
C SER A 89 -10.29 19.02 -7.51
N PRO A 90 -9.74 19.01 -8.75
CA PRO A 90 -9.95 17.93 -9.72
C PRO A 90 -9.16 16.67 -9.34
N TYR A 91 -8.14 16.78 -8.47
CA TYR A 91 -7.29 15.67 -8.01
C TYR A 91 -8.10 14.45 -7.56
N PHE A 92 -9.13 14.69 -6.74
CA PHE A 92 -9.93 13.61 -6.15
C PHE A 92 -10.86 12.90 -7.15
N ASN A 93 -11.02 13.42 -8.37
CA ASN A 93 -11.85 12.80 -9.39
C ASN A 93 -11.10 11.68 -10.14
N THR A 94 -9.77 11.75 -10.16
CA THR A 94 -8.92 10.87 -10.99
C THR A 94 -7.90 10.08 -10.19
N ASN A 95 -7.74 10.35 -8.89
CA ASN A 95 -6.61 9.83 -8.14
C ASN A 95 -6.99 8.89 -7.01
N ILE A 96 -8.27 8.68 -6.71
CA ILE A 96 -8.69 7.73 -5.67
C ILE A 96 -9.09 6.42 -6.35
N LEU A 97 -8.41 5.33 -6.02
CA LEU A 97 -8.83 4.00 -6.48
C LEU A 97 -9.93 3.44 -5.58
N PHE A 98 -9.73 3.52 -4.27
CA PHE A 98 -10.64 2.96 -3.27
C PHE A 98 -10.46 3.63 -1.92
N THR A 99 -11.53 3.71 -1.13
CA THR A 99 -11.49 4.20 0.25
C THR A 99 -12.73 3.76 1.00
N ASP A 100 -12.58 3.46 2.29
CA ASP A 100 -13.70 3.29 3.22
C ASP A 100 -14.02 4.59 3.99
N TYR A 101 -13.27 5.66 3.70
CA TYR A 101 -13.26 6.98 4.34
C TYR A 101 -12.86 7.00 5.82
N LYS A 102 -12.85 5.85 6.50
CA LYS A 102 -12.71 5.74 7.95
C LYS A 102 -11.34 5.26 8.37
N HIS A 103 -10.70 4.40 7.59
CA HIS A 103 -9.45 3.76 7.97
C HIS A 103 -8.38 3.93 6.92
N PHE A 104 -8.73 3.82 5.63
CA PHE A 104 -7.75 3.93 4.56
C PHE A 104 -8.28 4.60 3.29
N VAL A 105 -7.34 5.07 2.48
CA VAL A 105 -7.55 5.53 1.10
C VAL A 105 -6.38 5.08 0.24
N ILE A 106 -6.68 4.57 -0.95
CA ILE A 106 -5.70 4.18 -1.96
C ILE A 106 -5.68 5.26 -3.02
N THR A 107 -4.54 5.96 -3.13
CA THR A 107 -4.32 6.96 -4.18
C THR A 107 -3.48 6.38 -5.31
N TYR A 108 -3.73 6.85 -6.52
CA TYR A 108 -3.04 6.45 -7.74
C TYR A 108 -2.79 7.65 -8.64
N ALA A 109 -1.61 7.69 -9.23
CA ALA A 109 -1.27 8.62 -10.28
C ALA A 109 -0.38 7.93 -11.31
N CYS A 110 -0.50 8.35 -12.56
CA CYS A 110 0.41 7.95 -13.62
C CYS A 110 0.77 9.20 -14.41
N THR A 111 2.00 9.69 -14.20
CA THR A 111 2.45 10.99 -14.71
C THR A 111 3.64 10.81 -15.61
N ARG A 112 3.64 11.51 -16.74
CA ARG A 112 4.78 11.50 -17.66
C ARG A 112 6.02 12.12 -16.98
N ASN A 113 7.15 11.45 -17.14
CA ASN A 113 8.47 11.98 -16.86
C ASN A 113 9.04 12.49 -18.18
N ASP A 114 9.21 13.81 -18.31
CA ASP A 114 9.67 14.41 -19.55
C ASP A 114 11.16 14.13 -19.83
N GLN A 115 11.94 13.74 -18.83
CA GLN A 115 13.36 13.39 -18.99
C GLN A 115 13.53 11.99 -19.60
N THR A 116 12.79 11.00 -19.09
CA THR A 116 12.88 9.61 -19.57
C THR A 116 11.89 9.31 -20.68
N MET A 117 10.93 10.21 -20.94
CA MET A 117 9.81 10.04 -21.86
C MET A 117 8.89 8.85 -21.51
N MET A 118 8.99 8.37 -20.26
CA MET A 118 8.18 7.28 -19.71
C MET A 118 7.13 7.83 -18.74
N TYR A 119 6.25 6.98 -18.23
CA TYR A 119 5.28 7.33 -17.21
C TYR A 119 5.64 6.68 -15.88
N ASN A 120 5.63 7.49 -14.82
CA ASN A 120 5.81 7.03 -13.45
C ASN A 120 4.47 6.69 -12.85
N VAL A 121 4.28 5.42 -12.51
CA VAL A 121 3.14 4.90 -11.77
C VAL A 121 3.41 5.07 -10.28
N LYS A 122 2.53 5.81 -9.63
CA LYS A 122 2.57 6.06 -8.20
C LYS A 122 1.31 5.56 -7.56
N LEU A 123 1.46 4.73 -6.53
CA LEU A 123 0.37 4.24 -5.71
C LEU A 123 0.71 4.43 -4.24
N ARG A 124 -0.26 4.86 -3.45
CA ARG A 124 -0.11 5.00 -2.00
C ARG A 124 -1.30 4.40 -1.29
N ILE A 125 -1.04 3.69 -0.20
CA ILE A 125 -2.02 3.33 0.81
C ILE A 125 -1.84 4.33 1.94
N LEU A 126 -2.85 5.17 2.17
CA LEU A 126 -2.87 6.10 3.28
C LEU A 126 -3.85 5.64 4.35
N THR A 127 -3.53 5.87 5.61
CA THR A 127 -4.31 5.42 6.77
C THR A 127 -4.64 6.57 7.71
N ARG A 128 -5.70 6.43 8.50
CA ARG A 128 -6.05 7.42 9.54
C ARG A 128 -5.14 7.38 10.76
N THR A 129 -4.46 6.27 11.00
CA THR A 129 -3.51 6.09 12.11
C THR A 129 -2.18 5.56 11.58
N ARG A 130 -1.09 5.77 12.34
CA ARG A 130 0.25 5.23 12.00
C ARG A 130 0.34 3.72 12.22
N THR A 131 -0.50 3.19 13.09
CA THR A 131 -0.60 1.78 13.49
C THR A 131 -2.00 1.24 13.16
N PRO A 132 -2.37 1.14 11.87
CA PRO A 132 -3.68 0.64 11.46
C PRO A 132 -3.88 -0.82 11.86
N LEU A 133 -5.12 -1.18 12.22
CA LEU A 133 -5.49 -2.57 12.48
C LEU A 133 -5.36 -3.42 11.20
N LEU A 134 -4.90 -4.66 11.36
CA LEU A 134 -4.62 -5.58 10.25
C LEU A 134 -5.87 -5.81 9.37
N ASP A 135 -7.04 -5.99 9.97
CA ASP A 135 -8.29 -6.21 9.24
C ASP A 135 -8.67 -5.05 8.32
N ASN A 136 -8.37 -3.81 8.75
CA ASN A 136 -8.62 -2.63 7.93
C ASN A 136 -7.63 -2.52 6.77
N LEU A 137 -6.37 -2.91 7.00
CA LEU A 137 -5.35 -2.98 5.96
C LEU A 137 -5.62 -4.08 4.93
N ASN A 138 -6.09 -5.24 5.39
CA ASN A 138 -6.39 -6.37 4.49
C ASN A 138 -7.42 -5.98 3.43
N LYS A 139 -8.40 -5.13 3.76
CA LYS A 139 -9.35 -4.58 2.77
C LYS A 139 -8.66 -3.80 1.64
N ALA A 140 -7.61 -3.04 1.96
CA ALA A 140 -6.83 -2.32 0.96
C ALA A 140 -6.01 -3.28 0.10
N LEU A 141 -5.37 -4.28 0.71
CA LEU A 141 -4.56 -5.28 0.02
C LEU A 141 -5.40 -6.18 -0.89
N PHE A 142 -6.57 -6.65 -0.44
CA PHE A 142 -7.51 -7.40 -1.28
C PHE A 142 -7.99 -6.60 -2.48
N PHE A 143 -8.21 -5.28 -2.31
CA PHE A 143 -8.53 -4.43 -3.45
C PHE A 143 -7.37 -4.38 -4.46
N LEU A 144 -6.12 -4.23 -4.01
CA LEU A 144 -4.95 -4.25 -4.90
C LEU A 144 -4.79 -5.58 -5.63
N GLU A 145 -5.00 -6.71 -4.96
CA GLU A 145 -5.03 -8.04 -5.58
C GLU A 145 -6.11 -8.13 -6.66
N SER A 146 -7.31 -7.58 -6.40
CA SER A 146 -8.43 -7.62 -7.35
C SER A 146 -8.16 -6.88 -8.68
N ILE A 147 -7.26 -5.91 -8.67
CA ILE A 147 -6.82 -5.18 -9.87
C ILE A 147 -5.45 -5.67 -10.38
N ALA A 148 -4.96 -6.80 -9.85
CA ALA A 148 -3.65 -7.37 -10.13
C ALA A 148 -2.49 -6.38 -9.93
N PHE A 149 -2.62 -5.43 -9.00
CA PHE A 149 -1.52 -4.52 -8.68
C PHE A 149 -0.44 -5.27 -7.88
N PRO A 150 0.85 -5.17 -8.23
CA PRO A 150 1.93 -5.87 -7.55
C PRO A 150 2.23 -5.25 -6.17
N SER A 151 1.42 -5.58 -5.17
CA SER A 151 1.54 -5.02 -3.81
C SER A 151 2.86 -5.39 -3.13
N GLU A 152 3.49 -6.50 -3.54
CA GLU A 152 4.80 -6.94 -3.08
C GLU A 152 5.93 -5.97 -3.44
N LYS A 153 5.70 -5.08 -4.41
CA LYS A 153 6.66 -4.04 -4.84
C LYS A 153 6.47 -2.71 -4.10
N LEU A 154 5.51 -2.63 -3.18
CA LEU A 154 5.31 -1.43 -2.36
C LEU A 154 6.29 -1.42 -1.19
N GLU A 155 6.78 -0.24 -0.86
CA GLU A 155 7.52 0.01 0.37
C GLU A 155 6.53 0.26 1.51
N PHE A 156 6.63 -0.55 2.57
CA PHE A 156 5.82 -0.43 3.78
C PHE A 156 6.53 0.46 4.80
N LEU A 157 5.92 1.60 5.11
CA LEU A 157 6.53 2.64 5.94
C LEU A 157 6.26 2.45 7.45
N LYS A 158 5.47 1.42 7.83
CA LYS A 158 5.14 0.98 9.21
C LYS A 158 4.92 2.15 10.19
N ALA A 159 5.23 2.00 11.49
CA ALA A 159 4.97 3.03 12.51
C ALA A 159 5.76 4.34 12.29
N GLU A 160 6.77 4.30 11.41
CA GLU A 160 7.52 5.47 10.95
C GLU A 160 6.74 6.30 9.90
N ALA A 161 5.54 5.85 9.53
CA ALA A 161 4.61 6.52 8.63
C ALA A 161 4.41 8.00 8.97
N PHE A 162 5.02 8.85 8.14
CA PHE A 162 4.77 10.29 8.16
C PHE A 162 3.41 10.62 7.56
N CYS A 163 2.88 11.80 7.86
CA CYS A 163 1.71 12.31 7.14
C CYS A 163 2.12 12.62 5.70
N PHE A 164 1.47 11.98 4.72
CA PHE A 164 1.64 12.31 3.31
C PHE A 164 0.64 13.34 2.86
N GLU A 165 -0.61 13.24 3.31
CA GLU A 165 -1.69 14.07 2.79
C GLU A 165 -2.55 14.61 3.93
N TRP A 166 -2.74 15.93 3.95
CA TRP A 166 -3.69 16.61 4.80
C TRP A 166 -4.78 17.24 3.95
N TYR A 167 -5.99 16.70 4.06
CA TYR A 167 -7.15 17.13 3.29
C TYR A 167 -7.96 18.15 4.10
N ILE A 168 -8.00 19.40 3.62
CA ILE A 168 -8.62 20.53 4.31
C ILE A 168 -9.72 21.17 3.46
N LEU A 169 -10.73 21.76 4.11
CA LEU A 169 -11.63 22.73 3.50
C LEU A 169 -11.05 24.11 3.77
N ASN A 170 -10.52 24.79 2.75
CA ASN A 170 -10.13 26.19 2.94
C ASN A 170 -10.29 26.99 1.65
N TYR A 171 -11.26 27.91 1.63
CA TYR A 171 -11.61 28.73 0.47
C TYR A 171 -10.49 29.69 0.02
N HIS A 172 -9.51 29.98 0.88
CA HIS A 172 -8.52 31.05 0.64
C HIS A 172 -7.08 30.55 0.41
N VAL A 173 -6.84 29.24 0.40
CA VAL A 173 -5.47 28.70 0.40
C VAL A 173 -5.23 27.85 -0.86
N ARG A 174 -4.32 28.33 -1.72
CA ARG A 174 -3.74 27.54 -2.81
C ARG A 174 -3.05 26.29 -2.23
N PRO A 175 -2.99 25.14 -2.94
CA PRO A 175 -2.25 23.97 -2.48
C PRO A 175 -0.86 24.38 -1.98
N ARG A 176 -0.54 24.08 -0.72
CA ARG A 176 0.75 24.50 -0.16
C ARG A 176 1.87 23.66 -0.77
N PRO A 177 3.07 24.23 -1.02
CA PRO A 177 4.22 23.46 -1.45
C PRO A 177 4.46 22.27 -0.52
N GLY A 178 4.78 21.09 -1.08
CA GLY A 178 4.86 19.79 -0.39
C GLY A 178 6.00 19.62 0.63
N ARG A 179 6.29 20.66 1.42
CA ARG A 179 7.36 20.72 2.42
C ARG A 179 6.90 21.35 3.74
N HIS A 180 5.64 21.11 4.14
CA HIS A 180 5.17 21.55 5.45
C HIS A 180 5.31 20.43 6.47
N ASN A 181 5.82 20.77 7.66
CA ASN A 181 5.77 19.86 8.80
C ASN A 181 4.31 19.49 9.04
N ALA A 182 4.05 18.20 9.28
CA ALA A 182 2.74 17.77 9.76
C ALA A 182 2.34 18.64 10.96
N PRO A 183 1.08 19.11 11.05
CA PRO A 183 0.63 19.74 12.27
C PRO A 183 0.88 18.74 13.40
N THR A 184 1.79 19.07 14.31
CA THR A 184 2.08 18.29 15.52
C THR A 184 0.81 18.34 16.36
N ASN A 185 0.00 17.28 16.27
CA ASN A 185 -1.24 17.19 16.99
C ASN A 185 -1.00 16.19 18.12
N PHE A 186 -0.63 16.70 19.31
CA PHE A 186 -0.30 15.91 20.50
C PHE A 186 -1.38 14.86 20.84
N VAL A 187 -2.63 15.05 20.40
CA VAL A 187 -3.76 14.14 20.64
C VAL A 187 -3.65 12.81 19.88
N TRP A 188 -2.88 12.72 18.79
CA TRP A 188 -2.76 11.50 17.96
C TRP A 188 -1.37 10.83 18.03
N ASP A 189 -0.49 11.37 18.89
CA ASP A 189 0.88 10.90 19.11
C ASP A 189 1.02 10.10 20.43
N HIS A 190 -0.10 9.65 21.01
CA HIS A 190 -0.17 8.84 22.23
C HIS A 190 -0.95 7.54 21.98
#